data_AF-A0A239YB24-F1
#
_entry.id   AF-A0A239YB24-F1
#
_cell.length_a   1.000
_cell.length_b   1.000
_cell.length_c   1.000
_cell.angle_alpha   90.00
_cell.angle_beta   90.00
_cell.angle_gamma   90.00
#
_symmetry.space_group_name_H-M   'P 1'
#
loop_
_entity.id
_entity.type
_entity.pdbx_description
1 polymer ?
#
loop_
_entity_poly.entity_id
_entity_poly.type
_entity_poly.pdbx_seq_one_letter_code
_entity_poly.pdbx_strand_id
1 'polypeptide(L)'
;MLTRTRRGVAALIDALLPHSSLTPERAAWAVSADAAGIAQCAGWKKTALVAEPLTRVALAAVPLRVSRSEAERAGDSTVAPDSAPDADPVLTCAVLASAVAAFEQERVPHSPSALGVASLVGAQAGYLTRLLQRDAAVGRVRLAVAVGAVAAGGAVAAWADRRLLPATLIGGAAVAATAAAANDPLFRADTNDPAREGLSHGANLLLGAEGLRLLTNAGLVGKACDAAGVPTWIGERGARAAVSWAGSIGQLLLVHGLSAPAAGRD
;
A
#
# COMPACT_ATOMS: atom_id res chain seq x y z
N MET A 1 -23.32 -0.36 1.95
CA MET A 1 -22.20 -0.96 1.19
C MET A 1 -21.93 -0.19 -0.11
N LEU A 2 -22.93 0.01 -0.97
CA LEU A 2 -22.80 0.72 -2.26
C LEU A 2 -22.13 2.11 -2.17
N THR A 3 -22.51 2.92 -1.17
CA THR A 3 -21.94 4.27 -0.95
C THR A 3 -20.44 4.22 -0.66
N ARG A 4 -19.99 3.23 0.13
CA ARG A 4 -18.58 3.07 0.51
C ARG A 4 -17.72 2.58 -0.66
N THR A 5 -18.29 1.75 -1.52
CA THR A 5 -17.64 1.32 -2.78
C THR A 5 -17.52 2.49 -3.73
N ARG A 6 -18.59 3.27 -3.91
CA ARG A 6 -18.59 4.47 -4.77
C ARG A 6 -17.54 5.50 -4.33
N ARG A 7 -17.44 5.73 -3.02
CA ARG A 7 -16.40 6.60 -2.44
C ARG A 7 -14.99 6.07 -2.68
N GLY A 8 -14.77 4.76 -2.54
CA GLY A 8 -13.50 4.13 -2.87
C GLY A 8 -13.12 4.27 -4.35
N VAL A 9 -14.09 4.13 -5.26
CA VAL A 9 -13.88 4.37 -6.70
C VAL A 9 -13.56 5.84 -6.97
N ALA A 10 -14.27 6.77 -6.33
CA ALA A 10 -13.98 8.21 -6.45
C ALA A 10 -12.56 8.54 -5.96
N ALA A 11 -12.14 8.01 -4.82
CA ALA A 11 -10.78 8.15 -4.30
C ALA A 11 -9.73 7.57 -5.24
N LEU A 12 -10.02 6.44 -5.90
CA LEU A 12 -9.12 5.85 -6.89
C LEU A 12 -9.02 6.70 -8.15
N ILE A 13 -10.14 7.21 -8.66
CA ILE A 13 -10.16 8.10 -9.83
C ILE A 13 -9.38 9.38 -9.52
N ASP A 14 -9.62 10.00 -8.36
CA ASP A 14 -8.90 11.19 -7.91
C ASP A 14 -7.39 10.91 -7.74
N ALA A 15 -7.05 9.76 -7.15
CA ALA A 15 -5.67 9.33 -7.05
C ALA A 15 -5.05 8.99 -8.40
N LEU A 16 -5.77 8.52 -9.41
CA LEU A 16 -5.18 8.23 -10.71
C LEU A 16 -5.07 9.51 -11.57
N LEU A 17 -6.06 10.38 -11.46
CA LEU A 17 -6.27 11.56 -12.28
C LEU A 17 -6.45 12.79 -11.37
N PRO A 18 -5.41 13.21 -10.61
CA PRO A 18 -5.52 14.39 -9.78
C PRO A 18 -5.85 15.61 -10.66
N HIS A 19 -6.86 16.38 -10.26
CA HIS A 19 -7.38 17.50 -11.05
C HIS A 19 -7.81 17.12 -12.48
N SER A 20 -8.28 15.87 -12.67
CA SER A 20 -8.68 15.31 -13.98
C SER A 20 -7.55 15.22 -15.01
N SER A 21 -6.28 15.18 -14.56
CA SER A 21 -5.12 15.06 -15.44
C SER A 21 -4.29 13.83 -15.10
N LEU A 22 -3.95 13.02 -16.10
CA LEU A 22 -3.05 11.89 -15.92
C LEU A 22 -1.61 12.40 -15.93
N THR A 23 -0.92 12.26 -14.81
CA THR A 23 0.49 12.62 -14.73
C THR A 23 1.39 11.49 -15.22
N PRO A 24 2.60 11.77 -15.75
CA PRO A 24 3.52 10.73 -16.24
C PRO A 24 3.83 9.65 -15.20
N GLU A 25 4.01 10.04 -13.94
CA GLU A 25 4.27 9.13 -12.83
C GLU A 25 3.10 8.19 -12.53
N ARG A 26 1.85 8.68 -12.64
CA ARG A 26 0.63 7.86 -12.45
C ARG A 26 0.35 6.98 -13.65
N ALA A 27 0.66 7.45 -14.86
CA ALA A 27 0.65 6.61 -16.06
C ALA A 27 1.66 5.47 -15.96
N ALA A 28 2.90 5.78 -15.56
CA ALA A 28 3.95 4.78 -15.35
C ALA A 28 3.59 3.78 -14.25
N TRP A 29 2.99 4.25 -13.15
CA TRP A 29 2.43 3.39 -12.10
C TRP A 29 1.35 2.47 -12.66
N ALA A 30 0.37 2.99 -13.42
CA ALA A 30 -0.77 2.21 -13.92
C ALA A 30 -0.31 1.10 -14.88
N VAL A 31 0.56 1.45 -15.84
CA VAL A 31 1.14 0.48 -16.78
C VAL A 31 1.93 -0.60 -16.04
N SER A 32 2.72 -0.21 -15.04
CA SER A 32 3.50 -1.17 -14.25
C SER A 32 2.60 -2.08 -13.41
N ALA A 33 1.52 -1.54 -12.82
CA ALA A 33 0.59 -2.29 -11.99
C ALA A 33 -0.21 -3.31 -12.81
N ASP A 34 -0.64 -2.93 -14.00
CA ASP A 34 -1.30 -3.85 -14.93
C ASP A 34 -0.32 -4.91 -15.43
N ALA A 35 0.91 -4.52 -15.80
CA ALA A 35 1.94 -5.48 -16.21
C ALA A 35 2.25 -6.50 -15.10
N ALA A 36 2.31 -6.07 -13.84
CA ALA A 36 2.54 -6.94 -12.69
C ALA A 36 1.36 -7.92 -12.49
N GLY A 37 0.12 -7.42 -12.44
CA GLY A 37 -1.07 -8.27 -12.29
C GLY A 37 -1.26 -9.26 -13.44
N ILE A 38 -1.04 -8.82 -14.69
CA ILE A 38 -1.08 -9.70 -15.88
C ILE A 38 0.02 -10.75 -15.80
N ALA A 39 1.24 -10.38 -15.41
CA ALA A 39 2.33 -11.33 -15.23
C ALA A 39 1.99 -12.40 -14.17
N GLN A 40 1.32 -12.02 -13.08
CA GLN A 40 0.85 -12.97 -12.07
C GLN A 40 -0.21 -13.92 -12.63
N CYS A 41 -1.22 -13.39 -13.34
CA CYS A 41 -2.26 -14.18 -14.03
C CYS A 41 -1.66 -15.17 -15.05
N ALA A 42 -0.66 -14.73 -15.81
CA ALA A 42 0.02 -15.54 -16.81
C ALA A 42 1.05 -16.52 -16.20
N GLY A 43 1.41 -16.35 -14.92
CA GLY A 43 2.46 -17.14 -14.26
C GLY A 43 3.88 -16.74 -14.69
N TRP A 44 4.07 -15.55 -15.25
CA TRP A 44 5.36 -15.02 -15.71
C TRP A 44 6.19 -14.48 -14.55
N LYS A 45 6.74 -15.39 -13.74
CA LYS A 45 7.48 -15.05 -12.51
C LYS A 45 8.59 -14.01 -12.70
N LYS A 46 9.36 -14.11 -13.79
CA LYS A 46 10.45 -13.14 -14.07
C LYS A 46 9.92 -11.73 -14.34
N THR A 47 8.80 -11.64 -15.06
CA THR A 47 8.14 -10.36 -15.35
C THR A 47 7.53 -9.78 -14.08
N ALA A 48 6.84 -10.59 -13.28
CA ALA A 48 6.26 -10.15 -12.02
C ALA A 48 7.34 -9.65 -11.04
N LEU A 49 8.47 -10.36 -10.94
CA LEU A 49 9.62 -9.99 -10.10
C LEU A 49 10.17 -8.58 -10.40
N VAL A 50 10.03 -8.10 -11.63
CA VAL A 50 10.49 -6.77 -12.06
C VAL A 50 9.35 -5.75 -12.06
N ALA A 51 8.18 -6.11 -12.60
CA ALA A 51 7.04 -5.20 -12.72
C ALA A 51 6.49 -4.78 -11.34
N GLU A 52 6.44 -5.69 -10.38
CA GLU A 52 5.92 -5.45 -9.04
C GLU A 52 6.68 -4.34 -8.28
N PRO A 53 8.02 -4.37 -8.14
CA PRO A 53 8.75 -3.26 -7.53
C PRO A 53 8.73 -1.99 -8.40
N LEU A 54 8.67 -2.11 -9.74
CA LEU A 54 8.58 -0.93 -10.62
C LEU A 54 7.32 -0.09 -10.37
N THR A 55 6.20 -0.70 -9.99
CA THR A 55 5.00 0.06 -9.58
C THR A 55 5.31 1.08 -8.50
N ARG A 56 6.14 0.70 -7.53
CA ARG A 56 6.50 1.51 -6.36
C ARG A 56 7.57 2.53 -6.72
N VAL A 57 8.53 2.16 -7.57
CA VAL A 57 9.52 3.12 -8.10
C VAL A 57 8.83 4.23 -8.89
N ALA A 58 7.88 3.90 -9.76
CA ALA A 58 7.08 4.89 -10.48
C ALA A 58 6.27 5.77 -9.51
N LEU A 59 5.67 5.18 -8.49
CA LEU A 59 4.88 5.91 -7.49
C LEU A 59 5.74 6.85 -6.62
N ALA A 60 7.00 6.51 -6.36
CA ALA A 60 7.91 7.36 -5.58
C ALA A 60 8.20 8.72 -6.25
N ALA A 61 7.94 8.85 -7.56
CA ALA A 61 8.02 10.12 -8.26
C ALA A 61 6.91 11.11 -7.85
N VAL A 62 5.78 10.65 -7.30
CA VAL A 62 4.68 11.51 -6.81
C VAL A 62 5.15 12.44 -5.67
N PRO A 63 5.64 11.93 -4.53
CA PRO A 63 6.11 12.80 -3.44
C PRO A 63 7.32 13.65 -3.82
N LEU A 64 8.13 13.21 -4.78
CA LEU A 64 9.25 14.02 -5.31
C LEU A 64 8.78 15.22 -6.16
N ARG A 65 7.65 15.08 -6.88
CA ARG A 65 7.17 16.11 -7.80
C ARG A 65 6.33 17.19 -7.13
N VAL A 66 5.55 16.84 -6.11
CA VAL A 66 4.78 17.83 -5.31
C VAL A 66 5.72 18.92 -4.79
N SER A 67 6.89 18.53 -4.30
CA SER A 67 7.92 19.44 -3.80
C SER A 67 8.50 20.37 -4.88
N ARG A 68 8.68 19.88 -6.12
CA ARG A 68 9.18 20.71 -7.23
C ARG A 68 8.19 21.80 -7.63
N SER A 69 6.89 21.50 -7.64
CA SER A 69 5.84 22.46 -8.02
C SER A 69 5.64 23.55 -6.97
N GLU A 70 5.88 23.28 -5.69
CA GLU A 70 5.81 24.29 -4.63
C GLU A 70 7.05 25.21 -4.66
N ALA A 71 8.22 24.65 -4.95
CA ALA A 71 9.46 25.41 -5.16
C ALA A 71 9.34 26.46 -6.28
N GLU A 72 8.73 26.05 -7.39
CA GLU A 72 8.58 26.87 -8.58
C GLU A 72 7.55 27.99 -8.38
N ARG A 73 6.53 27.77 -7.53
CA ARG A 73 5.58 28.82 -7.09
C ARG A 73 6.16 29.78 -6.05
N ALA A 74 7.09 29.31 -5.22
CA ALA A 74 7.82 30.15 -4.27
C ALA A 74 8.88 31.05 -4.94
N GLY A 75 9.04 30.96 -6.27
CA GLY A 75 9.87 31.83 -7.11
C GLY A 75 9.34 33.26 -7.28
N ASP A 76 8.83 33.87 -6.21
CA ASP A 76 8.93 35.32 -6.03
C ASP A 76 10.30 35.61 -5.41
N SER A 77 10.99 36.62 -5.91
CA SER A 77 12.47 36.69 -5.95
C SER A 77 13.16 37.05 -4.63
N THR A 78 12.61 36.67 -3.47
CA THR A 78 13.06 37.13 -2.14
C THR A 78 13.48 36.03 -1.15
N VAL A 79 13.59 34.76 -1.54
CA VAL A 79 14.00 33.69 -0.62
C VAL A 79 15.43 33.23 -0.88
N ALA A 80 16.25 33.28 0.18
CA ALA A 80 17.66 32.90 0.21
C ALA A 80 17.89 31.42 -0.20
N PRO A 81 19.08 31.07 -0.76
CA PRO A 81 19.38 29.76 -1.37
C PRO A 81 19.42 28.55 -0.43
N ASP A 82 19.17 28.72 0.87
CA ASP A 82 19.21 27.64 1.88
C ASP A 82 17.85 27.01 2.22
N SER A 83 16.77 27.41 1.54
CA SER A 83 15.44 26.82 1.71
C SER A 83 15.09 25.95 0.51
N ALA A 84 15.75 24.81 0.36
CA ALA A 84 15.35 23.83 -0.64
C ALA A 84 13.88 23.42 -0.40
N PRO A 85 13.06 23.27 -1.45
CA PRO A 85 11.70 22.75 -1.30
C PRO A 85 11.78 21.36 -0.66
N ASP A 86 11.21 21.22 0.53
CA ASP A 86 11.26 19.94 1.23
C ASP A 86 10.55 18.89 0.37
N ALA A 87 11.35 18.00 -0.24
CA ALA A 87 10.91 16.67 -0.60
C ALA A 87 10.10 16.11 0.58
N ASP A 88 9.15 15.20 0.36
CA ASP A 88 8.75 14.33 1.46
C ASP A 88 9.71 13.14 1.49
N PRO A 89 10.91 13.23 2.12
CA PRO A 89 11.88 12.14 2.09
C PRO A 89 11.35 10.93 2.83
N VAL A 90 10.52 11.13 3.86
CA VAL A 90 9.93 10.06 4.66
C VAL A 90 8.99 9.23 3.79
N LEU A 91 8.07 9.87 3.06
CA LEU A 91 7.12 9.19 2.18
C LEU A 91 7.82 8.59 0.96
N THR A 92 8.79 9.30 0.37
CA THR A 92 9.58 8.78 -0.75
C THR A 92 10.36 7.52 -0.34
N CYS A 93 11.08 7.58 0.78
CA CYS A 93 11.80 6.42 1.33
C CYS A 93 10.83 5.29 1.72
N ALA A 94 9.64 5.61 2.24
CA ALA A 94 8.63 4.60 2.54
C ALA A 94 8.18 3.84 1.28
N VAL A 95 7.92 4.56 0.19
CA VAL A 95 7.54 3.97 -1.09
C VAL A 95 8.69 3.13 -1.66
N LEU A 96 9.93 3.63 -1.63
CA LEU A 96 11.09 2.88 -2.11
C LEU A 96 11.39 1.64 -1.25
N ALA A 97 11.29 1.75 0.08
CA ALA A 97 11.40 0.60 0.98
C ALA A 97 10.33 -0.45 0.65
N SER A 98 9.13 -0.02 0.30
CA SER A 98 8.08 -0.95 -0.13
C SER A 98 8.41 -1.64 -1.45
N ALA A 99 9.20 -1.02 -2.34
CA ALA A 99 9.67 -1.65 -3.58
C ALA A 99 10.62 -2.82 -3.27
N VAL A 100 11.51 -2.63 -2.30
CA VAL A 100 12.39 -3.71 -1.80
C VAL A 100 11.56 -4.83 -1.16
N ALA A 101 10.55 -4.48 -0.35
CA ALA A 101 9.65 -5.46 0.26
C ALA A 101 8.94 -6.30 -0.80
N ALA A 102 8.41 -5.64 -1.83
CA ALA A 102 7.73 -6.30 -2.94
C ALA A 102 8.63 -7.24 -3.75
N PHE A 103 9.86 -6.79 -4.03
CA PHE A 103 10.86 -7.64 -4.69
C PHE A 103 11.16 -8.90 -3.87
N GLU A 104 11.43 -8.76 -2.57
CA GLU A 104 11.74 -9.90 -1.71
C GLU A 104 10.53 -10.82 -1.50
N GLN A 105 9.31 -10.27 -1.40
CA GLN A 105 8.07 -11.04 -1.30
C GLN A 105 7.81 -11.89 -2.57
N GLU A 106 8.18 -11.41 -3.75
CA GLU A 106 8.04 -12.15 -5.01
C GLU A 106 9.21 -13.12 -5.24
N ARG A 107 10.43 -12.76 -4.80
CA ARG A 107 11.63 -13.59 -4.94
C ARG A 107 11.56 -14.86 -4.09
N VAL A 108 11.10 -14.74 -2.84
CA VAL A 108 11.06 -15.83 -1.85
C VAL A 108 9.70 -15.92 -1.14
N PRO A 109 8.61 -16.21 -1.87
CA PRO A 109 7.24 -16.13 -1.33
C PRO A 109 6.99 -17.09 -0.16
N HIS A 110 7.63 -18.26 -0.17
CA HIS A 110 7.46 -19.28 0.89
C HIS A 110 8.55 -19.23 1.97
N SER A 111 9.51 -18.32 1.84
CA SER A 111 10.64 -18.19 2.77
C SER A 111 10.92 -16.71 3.04
N PRO A 112 10.11 -16.04 3.89
CA PRO A 112 10.25 -14.62 4.14
C PRO A 112 11.66 -14.25 4.56
N SER A 113 12.26 -13.28 3.88
CA SER A 113 13.60 -12.80 4.22
C SER A 113 13.57 -11.70 5.28
N ALA A 114 14.63 -11.60 6.07
CA ALA A 114 14.79 -10.51 7.04
C ALA A 114 14.76 -9.13 6.36
N LEU A 115 15.34 -9.02 5.16
CA LEU A 115 15.31 -7.78 4.37
C LEU A 115 13.89 -7.43 3.91
N GLY A 116 13.12 -8.40 3.42
CA GLY A 116 11.73 -8.20 3.02
C GLY A 116 10.85 -7.74 4.18
N VAL A 117 11.03 -8.34 5.36
CA VAL A 117 10.31 -7.93 6.58
C VAL A 117 10.75 -6.53 7.04
N ALA A 118 12.05 -6.27 7.13
CA ALA A 118 12.57 -4.97 7.57
C ALA A 118 12.16 -3.82 6.64
N SER A 119 12.20 -4.06 5.32
CA SER A 119 11.79 -3.07 4.32
C SER A 119 10.28 -2.82 4.34
N LEU A 120 9.45 -3.86 4.56
CA LEU A 120 8.01 -3.69 4.77
C LEU A 120 7.74 -2.86 6.04
N VAL A 121 8.37 -3.21 7.16
CA VAL A 121 8.24 -2.48 8.42
C VAL A 121 8.67 -1.03 8.25
N GLY A 122 9.80 -0.78 7.59
CA GLY A 122 10.29 0.57 7.28
C GLY A 122 9.30 1.38 6.44
N ALA A 123 8.71 0.76 5.40
CA ALA A 123 7.67 1.38 4.60
C ALA A 123 6.44 1.76 5.44
N GLN A 124 5.95 0.82 6.24
CA GLN A 124 4.79 1.06 7.11
C GLN A 124 5.09 2.11 8.19
N ALA A 125 6.29 2.12 8.77
CA ALA A 125 6.71 3.13 9.72
C ALA A 125 6.72 4.54 9.10
N GLY A 126 7.16 4.69 7.85
CA GLY A 126 7.12 5.96 7.14
C GLY A 126 5.68 6.44 6.88
N TYR A 127 4.79 5.55 6.42
CA TYR A 127 3.37 5.87 6.25
C TYR A 127 2.71 6.24 7.59
N LEU A 128 2.96 5.45 8.64
CA LEU A 128 2.43 5.69 9.97
C LEU A 128 2.93 7.03 10.54
N THR A 129 4.21 7.36 10.36
CA THR A 129 4.77 8.64 10.79
C THR A 129 4.02 9.81 10.15
N ARG A 130 3.75 9.75 8.84
CA ARG A 130 3.00 10.80 8.14
C ARG A 130 1.53 10.86 8.55
N LEU A 131 0.91 9.73 8.87
CA LEU A 131 -0.45 9.70 9.44
C LEU A 131 -0.47 10.38 10.81
N LEU A 132 0.49 10.07 11.68
CA LEU A 132 0.57 10.66 13.02
C LEU A 132 0.86 12.17 12.99
N GLN A 133 1.69 12.63 12.05
CA GLN A 133 1.90 14.07 11.81
C GLN A 133 0.65 14.80 11.33
N ARG A 134 -0.36 14.05 10.84
CA ARG A 134 -1.69 14.56 10.48
C ARG A 134 -2.72 14.31 11.59
N ASP A 135 -2.27 14.24 12.84
CA ASP A 135 -3.09 14.06 14.04
C ASP A 135 -3.92 12.75 14.06
N ALA A 136 -3.46 11.69 13.38
CA ALA A 136 -4.13 10.39 13.45
C ALA A 136 -4.13 9.83 14.89
N ALA A 137 -5.31 9.65 15.47
CA ALA A 137 -5.58 9.03 16.75
C ALA A 137 -6.01 7.56 16.60
N VAL A 138 -5.17 6.65 17.12
CA VAL A 138 -5.50 5.22 17.17
C VAL A 138 -6.47 4.94 18.32
N GLY A 139 -7.77 4.96 18.03
CA GLY A 139 -8.80 4.60 19.01
C GLY A 139 -8.73 3.14 19.46
N ARG A 140 -9.13 2.86 20.72
CA ARG A 140 -9.06 1.53 21.37
C ARG A 140 -9.69 0.41 20.55
N VAL A 141 -10.87 0.65 19.97
CA VAL A 141 -11.60 -0.35 19.16
C VAL A 141 -10.77 -0.78 17.95
N ARG A 142 -10.05 0.15 17.31
CA ARG A 142 -9.29 -0.15 16.10
C ARG A 142 -7.97 -0.81 16.39
N LEU A 143 -7.35 -0.42 17.50
CA LEU A 143 -6.21 -1.16 18.03
C LEU A 143 -6.62 -2.61 18.32
N ALA A 144 -7.77 -2.83 18.95
CA ALA A 144 -8.28 -4.18 19.20
C ALA A 144 -8.54 -4.96 17.90
N VAL A 145 -9.14 -4.34 16.88
CA VAL A 145 -9.32 -4.95 15.55
C VAL A 145 -7.98 -5.28 14.89
N ALA A 146 -7.01 -4.38 14.95
CA ALA A 146 -5.67 -4.58 14.41
C ALA A 146 -4.95 -5.75 15.10
N VAL A 147 -4.96 -5.78 16.43
CA VAL A 147 -4.41 -6.89 17.23
C VAL A 147 -5.11 -8.20 16.89
N GLY A 148 -6.44 -8.19 16.78
CA GLY A 148 -7.22 -9.36 16.37
C GLY A 148 -6.85 -9.88 14.99
N ALA A 149 -6.66 -8.99 14.01
CA ALA A 149 -6.22 -9.36 12.67
C ALA A 149 -4.81 -9.98 12.66
N VAL A 150 -3.87 -9.40 13.42
CA VAL A 150 -2.50 -9.94 13.56
C VAL A 150 -2.51 -11.30 14.25
N ALA A 151 -3.30 -11.44 15.32
CA ALA A 151 -3.44 -12.70 16.05
C ALA A 151 -4.05 -13.80 15.16
N ALA A 152 -5.08 -13.47 14.38
CA ALA A 152 -5.68 -14.39 13.41
C ALA A 152 -4.68 -14.81 12.34
N GLY A 153 -3.94 -13.86 11.75
CA GLY A 153 -2.88 -14.17 10.80
C GLY A 153 -1.78 -15.04 11.41
N GLY A 154 -1.35 -14.74 12.63
CA GLY A 154 -0.38 -15.53 13.38
C GLY A 154 -0.87 -16.96 13.64
N ALA A 155 -2.14 -17.15 14.00
CA ALA A 155 -2.73 -18.47 14.17
C ALA A 155 -2.76 -19.26 12.85
N VAL A 156 -3.15 -18.61 11.75
CA VAL A 156 -3.14 -19.22 10.41
C VAL A 156 -1.72 -19.62 10.01
N ALA A 157 -0.72 -18.75 10.21
CA ALA A 157 0.68 -19.07 9.92
C ALA A 157 1.18 -20.22 10.80
N ALA A 158 0.93 -20.19 12.12
CA ALA A 158 1.36 -21.23 13.03
C ALA A 158 0.78 -22.62 12.70
N TRP A 159 -0.45 -22.65 12.17
CA TRP A 159 -1.15 -23.85 11.76
C TRP A 159 -0.72 -24.35 10.37
N ALA A 160 -0.65 -23.47 9.37
CA ALA A 160 -0.42 -23.85 7.98
C ALA A 160 1.06 -23.94 7.60
N ASP A 161 1.88 -22.97 8.01
CA ASP A 161 3.34 -22.97 7.81
C ASP A 161 4.04 -22.06 8.84
N ARG A 162 4.64 -22.69 9.86
CA ARG A 162 5.34 -21.98 10.95
C ARG A 162 6.48 -21.10 10.49
N ARG A 163 7.05 -21.32 9.29
CA ARG A 163 8.11 -20.47 8.73
C ARG A 163 7.61 -19.06 8.43
N LEU A 164 6.31 -18.91 8.15
CA LEU A 164 5.68 -17.62 7.88
C LEU A 164 5.37 -16.83 9.15
N LEU A 165 5.38 -17.48 10.32
CA LEU A 165 4.91 -16.90 11.58
C LEU A 165 5.65 -15.60 11.96
N PRO A 166 6.99 -15.53 11.98
CA PRO A 166 7.69 -14.31 12.39
C PRO A 166 7.38 -13.13 11.45
N ALA A 167 7.41 -13.36 10.15
CA ALA A 167 7.10 -12.35 9.14
C ALA A 167 5.65 -11.88 9.24
N THR A 168 4.72 -12.80 9.50
CA THR A 168 3.29 -12.49 9.66
C THR A 168 3.03 -11.64 10.90
N LEU A 169 3.64 -11.97 12.03
CA LEU A 169 3.47 -11.19 13.26
C LEU A 169 4.09 -9.81 13.14
N ILE A 170 5.33 -9.71 12.66
CA ILE A 170 6.06 -8.44 12.58
C ILE A 170 5.51 -7.56 11.45
N GLY A 171 5.45 -8.08 10.23
CA GLY A 171 4.95 -7.35 9.07
C GLY A 171 3.45 -7.06 9.18
N GLY A 172 2.67 -8.04 9.64
CA GLY A 172 1.24 -7.88 9.89
C GLY A 172 0.95 -6.83 10.96
N ALA A 173 1.72 -6.78 12.05
CA ALA A 173 1.58 -5.73 13.06
C ALA A 173 1.85 -4.34 12.49
N ALA A 174 2.89 -4.17 11.67
CA ALA A 174 3.20 -2.90 11.05
C ALA A 174 2.08 -2.43 10.10
N VAL A 175 1.59 -3.32 9.25
CA VAL A 175 0.50 -3.02 8.29
C VAL A 175 -0.82 -2.77 9.02
N ALA A 176 -1.12 -3.53 10.08
CA ALA A 176 -2.31 -3.34 10.89
C ALA A 176 -2.27 -2.03 11.70
N ALA A 177 -1.09 -1.60 12.17
CA ALA A 177 -0.90 -0.30 12.82
C ALA A 177 -1.17 0.86 11.85
N THR A 178 -0.59 0.80 10.64
CA THR A 178 -0.88 1.78 9.58
C THR A 178 -2.36 1.81 9.23
N ALA A 179 -2.99 0.64 9.08
CA ALA A 179 -4.43 0.56 8.83
C ALA A 179 -5.24 1.15 9.99
N ALA A 180 -4.90 0.87 11.25
CA ALA A 180 -5.60 1.41 12.41
C ALA A 180 -5.51 2.95 12.48
N ALA A 181 -4.35 3.52 12.16
CA ALA A 181 -4.13 4.97 12.09
C ALA A 181 -4.83 5.61 10.89
N ALA A 182 -4.68 5.06 9.68
CA ALA A 182 -5.35 5.56 8.46
C ALA A 182 -6.88 5.47 8.55
N ASN A 183 -7.36 4.61 9.44
CA ASN A 183 -8.76 4.47 9.73
C ASN A 183 -9.31 5.59 10.64
N ASP A 184 -8.55 6.61 11.07
CA ASP A 184 -8.99 7.77 11.89
C ASP A 184 -10.39 8.32 11.51
N PRO A 185 -11.33 8.64 12.43
CA PRO A 185 -12.54 9.36 12.02
C PRO A 185 -12.24 10.70 11.33
N LEU A 186 -11.13 11.37 11.66
CA LEU A 186 -10.66 12.61 11.05
C LEU A 186 -10.50 12.48 9.53
N PHE A 187 -10.06 11.32 9.05
CA PHE A 187 -9.91 11.04 7.60
C PHE A 187 -11.19 10.53 6.95
N ARG A 188 -12.27 10.32 7.71
CA ARG A 188 -13.55 9.75 7.22
C ARG A 188 -14.78 10.61 7.45
N ALA A 189 -14.70 11.60 8.33
CA ALA A 189 -15.80 12.49 8.63
C ALA A 189 -16.07 13.33 7.38
N ASP A 190 -17.30 13.25 6.85
CA ASP A 190 -17.89 13.90 5.66
C ASP A 190 -17.08 15.06 5.07
N THR A 191 -15.91 14.71 4.56
CA THR A 191 -15.04 15.59 3.82
C THR A 191 -15.33 15.20 2.40
N ASN A 192 -15.81 16.14 1.58
CA ASN A 192 -15.89 15.97 0.13
C ASN A 192 -14.46 15.92 -0.49
N ASP A 193 -13.51 15.29 0.21
CA ASP A 193 -12.08 15.17 -0.08
C ASP A 193 -11.76 13.69 -0.32
N PRO A 194 -11.77 13.25 -1.59
CA PRO A 194 -11.50 11.85 -1.95
C PRO A 194 -10.10 11.39 -1.53
N ALA A 195 -9.12 12.29 -1.41
CA ALA A 195 -7.75 11.95 -1.03
C ALA A 195 -7.67 11.48 0.44
N ARG A 196 -8.44 12.11 1.34
CA ARG A 196 -8.54 11.70 2.76
C ARG A 196 -9.25 10.37 2.93
N GLU A 197 -10.39 10.19 2.25
CA GLU A 197 -11.09 8.89 2.28
C GLU A 197 -10.22 7.76 1.70
N GLY A 198 -9.41 8.09 0.68
CA GLY A 198 -8.43 7.21 0.07
C GLY A 198 -7.43 6.61 1.06
N LEU A 199 -7.02 7.33 2.11
CA LEU A 199 -6.09 6.82 3.13
C LEU A 199 -6.62 5.54 3.79
N SER A 200 -7.88 5.56 4.23
CA SER A 200 -8.52 4.43 4.89
C SER A 200 -8.71 3.25 3.95
N HIS A 201 -9.19 3.49 2.72
CA HIS A 201 -9.35 2.42 1.73
C HIS A 201 -8.00 1.82 1.34
N GLY A 202 -6.99 2.66 1.12
CA GLY A 202 -5.66 2.24 0.74
C GLY A 202 -5.02 1.34 1.79
N ALA A 203 -5.05 1.76 3.06
CA ALA A 203 -4.45 0.97 4.14
C ALA A 203 -5.19 -0.36 4.39
N ASN A 204 -6.52 -0.38 4.26
CA ASN A 204 -7.29 -1.62 4.37
C ASN A 204 -7.04 -2.56 3.18
N LEU A 205 -6.80 -2.04 1.97
CA LEU A 205 -6.38 -2.84 0.82
C LEU A 205 -4.99 -3.45 1.05
N LEU A 206 -4.05 -2.72 1.64
CA LEU A 206 -2.74 -3.28 2.00
C LEU A 206 -2.86 -4.38 3.05
N LEU A 207 -3.67 -4.18 4.09
CA LEU A 207 -3.93 -5.21 5.09
C LEU A 207 -4.57 -6.45 4.47
N GLY A 208 -5.55 -6.27 3.59
CA GLY A 208 -6.18 -7.35 2.84
C GLY A 208 -5.21 -8.09 1.91
N ALA A 209 -4.34 -7.35 1.22
CA ALA A 209 -3.32 -7.91 0.34
C ALA A 209 -2.31 -8.77 1.13
N GLU A 210 -1.86 -8.33 2.29
CA GLU A 210 -0.96 -9.14 3.13
C GLU A 210 -1.66 -10.38 3.70
N GLY A 211 -2.93 -10.27 4.09
CA GLY A 211 -3.74 -11.41 4.50
C GLY A 211 -3.89 -12.44 3.37
N LEU A 212 -4.24 -11.99 2.16
CA LEU A 212 -4.35 -12.86 1.00
C LEU A 212 -2.99 -13.45 0.59
N ARG A 213 -1.90 -12.67 0.70
CA ARG A 213 -0.54 -13.14 0.47
C ARG A 213 -0.17 -14.25 1.44
N LEU A 214 -0.47 -14.11 2.73
CA LEU A 214 -0.28 -15.16 3.72
C LEU A 214 -1.04 -16.44 3.32
N LEU A 215 -2.33 -16.33 3.00
CA LEU A 215 -3.14 -17.48 2.59
C LEU A 215 -2.60 -18.16 1.33
N THR A 216 -2.11 -17.36 0.37
CA THR A 216 -1.52 -17.84 -0.88
C THR A 216 -0.19 -18.55 -0.62
N ASN A 217 0.70 -17.95 0.18
CA ASN A 217 2.02 -18.49 0.48
C ASN A 217 1.97 -19.72 1.39
N ALA A 218 0.94 -19.82 2.24
CA ALA A 218 0.63 -21.01 3.03
C ALA A 218 -0.04 -22.13 2.22
N GLY A 219 -0.30 -21.92 0.92
CA GLY A 219 -0.94 -22.89 0.04
C GLY A 219 -2.44 -23.12 0.30
N LEU A 220 -3.07 -22.26 1.12
CA LEU A 220 -4.48 -22.41 1.49
C LEU A 220 -5.42 -22.04 0.35
N VAL A 221 -5.05 -21.06 -0.47
CA VAL A 221 -5.81 -20.71 -1.68
C VAL A 221 -5.85 -21.89 -2.66
N GLY A 222 -4.70 -22.51 -2.94
CA GLY A 222 -4.61 -23.68 -3.82
C GLY A 222 -5.51 -24.81 -3.34
N LYS A 223 -5.44 -25.16 -2.04
CA LYS A 223 -6.30 -26.17 -1.42
C LYS A 223 -7.80 -25.84 -1.52
N ALA A 224 -8.17 -24.58 -1.29
CA ALA A 224 -9.56 -24.15 -1.39
C ALA A 224 -10.10 -24.24 -2.83
N CYS A 225 -9.29 -23.87 -3.82
CA CYS A 225 -9.65 -24.00 -5.23
C CYS A 225 -9.78 -25.46 -5.66
N ASP A 226 -8.85 -26.33 -5.26
CA ASP A 226 -8.90 -27.76 -5.54
C ASP A 226 -10.18 -28.40 -5.00
N ALA A 227 -10.54 -28.07 -3.75
CA ALA A 227 -11.78 -28.52 -3.12
C ALA A 227 -13.05 -28.00 -3.85
N ALA A 228 -12.95 -26.87 -4.55
CA ALA A 228 -14.02 -26.30 -5.36
C ALA A 228 -14.02 -26.80 -6.82
N GLY A 229 -13.14 -27.74 -7.18
CA GLY A 229 -13.00 -28.25 -8.55
C GLY A 229 -12.29 -27.29 -9.51
N VAL A 230 -11.66 -26.24 -9.00
CA VAL A 230 -10.87 -25.28 -9.78
C VAL A 230 -9.39 -25.68 -9.71
N PRO A 231 -8.67 -25.78 -10.84
CA PRO A 231 -7.25 -26.08 -10.83
C PRO A 231 -6.46 -25.17 -9.88
N THR A 232 -5.66 -25.78 -9.00
CA THR A 232 -4.84 -25.09 -7.97
C THR A 232 -4.06 -23.90 -8.53
N TRP A 233 -3.42 -24.09 -9.68
CA TRP A 233 -2.61 -23.06 -10.33
C TRP A 233 -3.42 -21.84 -10.79
N ILE A 234 -4.71 -22.00 -11.13
CA ILE A 234 -5.59 -20.87 -11.49
C ILE A 234 -5.88 -20.05 -10.23
N GLY A 235 -6.23 -20.73 -9.13
CA GLY A 235 -6.48 -20.10 -7.84
C GLY A 235 -5.26 -19.33 -7.33
N GLU A 236 -4.09 -19.95 -7.36
CA GLU A 236 -2.84 -19.33 -6.92
C GLU A 236 -2.46 -18.12 -7.76
N ARG A 237 -2.57 -18.21 -9.11
CA ARG A 237 -2.27 -17.08 -9.99
C ARG A 237 -3.25 -15.94 -9.81
N GLY A 238 -4.55 -16.24 -9.71
CA GLY A 238 -5.59 -15.25 -9.45
C GLY A 238 -5.40 -14.54 -8.11
N ALA A 239 -5.07 -15.29 -7.05
CA ALA A 239 -4.79 -14.69 -5.74
C ALA A 239 -3.53 -13.85 -5.76
N ARG A 240 -2.44 -14.28 -6.43
CA ARG A 240 -1.23 -13.45 -6.58
C ARG A 240 -1.49 -12.16 -7.36
N ALA A 241 -2.29 -12.23 -8.43
CA ALA A 241 -2.71 -11.04 -9.17
C ALA A 241 -3.56 -10.10 -8.30
N ALA A 242 -4.49 -10.64 -7.51
CA ALA A 242 -5.28 -9.86 -6.57
C ALA A 242 -4.41 -9.21 -5.48
N VAL A 243 -3.41 -9.92 -4.94
CA VAL A 243 -2.41 -9.36 -4.01
C VAL A 243 -1.64 -8.20 -4.66
N SER A 244 -1.18 -8.39 -5.91
CA SER A 244 -0.46 -7.37 -6.68
C SER A 244 -1.31 -6.11 -6.87
N TRP A 245 -2.51 -6.24 -7.48
CA TRP A 245 -3.40 -5.10 -7.72
C TRP A 245 -3.86 -4.42 -6.43
N ALA A 246 -4.29 -5.18 -5.42
CA ALA A 246 -4.72 -4.60 -4.15
C ALA A 246 -3.55 -3.89 -3.44
N GLY A 247 -2.34 -4.45 -3.52
CA GLY A 247 -1.12 -3.83 -3.02
C GLY A 247 -0.79 -2.52 -3.71
N SER A 248 -0.76 -2.52 -5.06
CA SER A 248 -0.44 -1.33 -5.85
C SER A 248 -1.50 -0.23 -5.71
N ILE A 249 -2.79 -0.58 -5.80
CA ILE A 249 -3.90 0.38 -5.60
C ILE A 249 -3.89 0.92 -4.17
N GLY A 250 -3.68 0.03 -3.19
CA GLY A 250 -3.63 0.42 -1.78
C GLY A 250 -2.54 1.46 -1.50
N GLN A 251 -1.37 1.27 -2.11
CA GLN A 251 -0.26 2.22 -2.02
C GLN A 251 -0.53 3.52 -2.77
N LEU A 252 -1.11 3.48 -3.98
CA LEU A 252 -1.45 4.69 -4.72
C LEU A 252 -2.38 5.59 -3.88
N LEU A 253 -3.42 5.00 -3.30
CA LEU A 253 -4.39 5.72 -2.47
C LEU A 253 -3.72 6.31 -1.22
N LEU A 254 -2.89 5.52 -0.53
CA LEU A 254 -2.16 5.99 0.64
C LEU A 254 -1.20 7.13 0.32
N VAL A 255 -0.35 6.96 -0.69
CA VAL A 255 0.63 7.98 -1.11
C VAL A 255 -0.09 9.23 -1.56
N HIS A 256 -1.14 9.10 -2.37
CA HIS A 256 -1.91 10.25 -2.82
C HIS A 256 -2.52 11.03 -1.65
N GLY A 257 -3.17 10.34 -0.72
CA GLY A 257 -3.75 10.96 0.47
C GLY A 257 -2.68 11.63 1.36
N LEU A 258 -1.51 11.00 1.52
CA LEU A 258 -0.39 11.52 2.31
C LEU A 258 0.41 12.63 1.62
N SER A 259 0.29 12.77 0.31
CA SER A 259 0.88 13.88 -0.47
C SER A 259 -0.10 15.04 -0.68
N ALA A 260 -1.41 14.83 -0.52
CA ALA A 260 -2.39 15.91 -0.62
C ALA A 260 -2.22 16.92 0.54
N PRO A 261 -2.32 18.23 0.32
CA PRO A 261 -2.15 19.22 1.39
C PRO A 261 -3.11 18.96 2.55
N ALA A 262 -2.62 19.11 3.79
CA ALA A 262 -3.50 19.10 4.95
C ALA A 262 -4.39 20.33 4.84
N ALA A 263 -5.70 20.15 4.58
CA ALA A 263 -6.65 21.27 4.57
C ALA A 263 -6.40 22.16 5.80
N GLY A 264 -6.16 23.45 5.54
CA GLY A 264 -5.80 24.43 6.55
C GLY A 264 -6.82 24.44 7.68
N ARG A 265 -6.32 24.59 8.90
CA ARG A 265 -7.14 25.09 10.01
C ARG A 265 -7.34 26.58 9.73
N ASP A 266 -8.49 26.94 9.20
CA ASP A 266 -9.03 28.29 9.40
C ASP A 266 -9.59 28.40 10.83
#